data_AF-A0A2A5BW29-F1
#
_entry.id   AF-A0A2A5BW29-F1
#
_cell.length_a   1.000
_cell.length_b   1.000
_cell.length_c   1.000
_cell.angle_alpha   90.00
_cell.angle_beta   90.00
_cell.angle_gamma   90.00
#
_symmetry.space_group_name_H-M   'P 1'
#
loop_
_entity.id
_entity.type
_entity.pdbx_description
1 polymer ?
#
loop_
_entity_poly.entity_id
_entity_poly.type
_entity_poly.pdbx_seq_one_letter_code
_entity_poly.pdbx_strand_id
1 'polypeptide(L)'
;MTASGHPGWKKILYSLSLSLVITNIFIVAKSHSDTPNQPDKNHNTSAVLNAIIEQVSLSDNIKGRFEQRKYIHILPQPLLSKGVFQLDKKTGLVWQINTPVSSRIVFDSAGIHQRQKGQAGWEISNERPGVAMIGELMRAALSYDWALLENYFFINGSINSSINDISETQGGKQQWALTLTPKETTLQKTIKYISLAGEQTLTSLILFEVNNDRTEITFDML
;
A
#
# COMPACT_ATOMS: atom_id res chain seq x y z
N MET A 1 -9.39 -44.43 28.50
CA MET A 1 -9.97 -43.08 28.45
C MET A 1 -8.86 -42.12 28.06
N THR A 2 -8.88 -41.68 26.80
CA THR A 2 -7.87 -40.78 26.20
C THR A 2 -8.40 -39.36 26.17
N ALA A 3 -7.62 -38.39 26.65
CA ALA A 3 -7.81 -36.98 26.32
C ALA A 3 -6.43 -36.32 26.18
N SER A 4 -5.82 -36.49 25.02
CA SER A 4 -4.65 -35.74 24.58
C SER A 4 -5.10 -34.36 24.10
N GLY A 5 -4.94 -33.34 24.95
CA GLY A 5 -5.13 -31.94 24.56
C GLY A 5 -4.02 -31.50 23.59
N HIS A 6 -4.35 -31.40 22.30
CA HIS A 6 -3.49 -30.77 21.30
C HIS A 6 -3.81 -29.27 21.19
N PRO A 7 -2.87 -28.35 21.44
CA PRO A 7 -3.08 -26.91 21.21
C PRO A 7 -2.96 -26.60 19.70
N GLY A 8 -4.05 -26.80 18.96
CA GLY A 8 -4.15 -26.56 17.51
C GLY A 8 -3.95 -25.10 17.08
N TRP A 9 -4.06 -24.14 17.99
CA TRP A 9 -3.87 -22.71 17.71
C TRP A 9 -2.43 -22.36 17.30
N LYS A 10 -1.43 -23.09 17.81
CA LYS A 10 -0.03 -22.86 17.39
C LYS A 10 0.22 -23.26 15.94
N LYS A 11 -0.44 -24.30 15.42
CA LYS A 11 -0.29 -24.71 14.01
C LYS A 11 -0.98 -23.74 13.05
N ILE A 12 -2.10 -23.14 13.48
CA ILE A 12 -2.80 -22.10 12.71
C ILE A 12 -1.91 -20.83 12.61
N LEU A 13 -1.15 -20.51 13.66
CA LEU A 13 -0.20 -19.39 13.63
C LEU A 13 1.00 -19.61 12.68
N TYR A 14 1.43 -20.85 12.44
CA TYR A 14 2.51 -21.15 11.48
C TYR A 14 2.01 -21.34 10.04
N SER A 15 0.73 -21.66 9.82
CA SER A 15 0.13 -21.67 8.46
C SER A 15 -0.36 -20.28 8.02
N LEU A 16 -0.52 -19.34 8.95
CA LEU A 16 -0.88 -17.93 8.66
C LEU A 16 0.32 -17.05 8.23
N SER A 17 1.49 -17.64 7.98
CA SER A 17 2.68 -16.90 7.53
C SER A 17 2.89 -16.88 6.01
N LEU A 18 1.84 -17.16 5.22
CA LEU A 18 1.98 -17.34 3.77
C LEU A 18 1.30 -16.27 2.90
N SER A 19 0.61 -15.28 3.47
CA SER A 19 -0.37 -14.55 2.65
C SER A 19 -0.75 -13.14 3.07
N LEU A 20 -0.01 -12.53 4.00
CA LEU A 20 -0.47 -11.29 4.63
C LEU A 20 -0.31 -10.00 3.81
N VAL A 21 0.37 -10.08 2.66
CA VAL A 21 0.39 -8.97 1.68
C VAL A 21 -0.32 -9.35 0.38
N ILE A 22 -0.60 -10.63 0.13
CA ILE A 22 -0.77 -11.13 -1.25
C ILE A 22 -2.01 -12.02 -1.49
N THR A 23 -2.72 -12.55 -0.50
CA THR A 23 -3.68 -13.66 -0.78
C THR A 23 -5.16 -13.38 -0.54
N ASN A 24 -5.57 -12.12 -0.35
CA ASN A 24 -7.00 -11.78 -0.34
C ASN A 24 -7.39 -10.82 -1.48
N ILE A 25 -6.90 -11.07 -2.69
CA ILE A 25 -7.46 -10.44 -3.90
C ILE A 25 -7.76 -11.55 -4.89
N PHE A 26 -8.97 -12.11 -4.78
CA PHE A 26 -9.42 -13.23 -5.59
C PHE A 26 -10.35 -12.79 -6.73
N ILE A 27 -10.08 -13.42 -7.88
CA ILE A 27 -10.99 -13.85 -8.95
C ILE A 27 -11.40 -12.81 -9.99
N VAL A 28 -10.78 -13.00 -11.17
CA VAL A 28 -11.17 -12.52 -12.50
C VAL A 28 -12.57 -13.03 -12.85
N ALA A 29 -13.44 -12.11 -13.28
CA ALA A 29 -14.56 -12.43 -14.16
C ALA A 29 -14.69 -11.34 -15.22
N LYS A 30 -14.64 -11.79 -16.48
CA LYS A 30 -14.77 -11.03 -17.71
C LYS A 30 -16.24 -10.71 -17.97
N SER A 31 -16.65 -9.45 -17.97
CA SER A 31 -17.64 -8.91 -18.93
C SER A 31 -18.01 -7.45 -18.70
N HIS A 32 -18.07 -6.75 -19.85
CA HIS A 32 -18.96 -5.66 -20.26
C HIS A 32 -18.84 -4.29 -19.59
N SER A 33 -18.60 -3.33 -20.48
CA SER A 33 -18.63 -1.88 -20.33
C SER A 33 -20.02 -1.41 -19.94
N ASP A 34 -20.10 -0.73 -18.80
CA ASP A 34 -21.07 0.32 -18.55
C ASP A 34 -20.31 1.47 -17.90
N THR A 35 -20.39 2.65 -18.51
CA THR A 35 -19.73 3.88 -18.06
C THR A 35 -20.68 4.61 -17.11
N PRO A 36 -20.38 4.78 -15.81
CA PRO A 36 -21.06 5.77 -14.98
C PRO A 36 -20.28 7.10 -15.02
N ASN A 37 -21.05 8.18 -15.11
CA ASN A 37 -20.63 9.59 -15.18
C ASN A 37 -19.35 9.93 -14.42
N GLN A 38 -18.42 10.54 -15.15
CA GLN A 38 -17.16 11.08 -14.67
C GLN A 38 -17.44 12.33 -13.79
N PRO A 39 -17.05 12.34 -12.50
CA PRO A 39 -17.10 13.57 -11.70
C PRO A 39 -16.03 14.55 -12.22
N ASP A 40 -16.37 15.84 -12.19
CA ASP A 40 -15.61 16.96 -12.73
C ASP A 40 -14.10 16.86 -12.46
N LYS A 41 -13.28 17.10 -13.49
CA LYS A 41 -11.83 17.36 -13.35
C LYS A 41 -11.66 18.59 -12.46
N ASN A 42 -11.48 18.37 -11.17
CA ASN A 42 -11.43 19.42 -10.18
C ASN A 42 -10.08 20.15 -10.30
N HIS A 43 -10.08 21.39 -10.82
CA HIS A 43 -8.89 22.24 -10.94
C HIS A 43 -8.08 22.38 -9.64
N ASN A 44 -8.72 22.14 -8.50
CA ASN A 44 -8.10 22.16 -7.17
C ASN A 44 -7.15 20.97 -6.92
N THR A 45 -7.44 19.77 -7.45
CA THR A 45 -6.59 18.58 -7.24
C THR A 45 -5.22 18.77 -7.86
N SER A 46 -5.14 19.24 -9.11
CA SER A 46 -3.85 19.44 -9.79
C SER A 46 -2.99 20.48 -9.09
N ALA A 47 -3.59 21.55 -8.54
CA ALA A 47 -2.88 22.54 -7.74
C ALA A 47 -2.30 21.93 -6.45
N VAL A 48 -3.07 21.10 -5.74
CA VAL A 48 -2.60 20.39 -4.55
C VAL A 48 -1.46 19.43 -4.87
N LEU A 49 -1.58 18.63 -5.93
CA LEU A 49 -0.55 17.67 -6.32
C LEU A 49 0.76 18.37 -6.70
N ASN A 50 0.69 19.50 -7.41
CA ASN A 50 1.87 20.30 -7.74
C ASN A 50 2.53 20.88 -6.48
N ALA A 51 1.75 21.43 -5.55
CA ALA A 51 2.28 21.94 -4.28
C ALA A 51 2.95 20.84 -3.44
N ILE A 52 2.44 19.60 -3.48
CA ILE A 52 3.12 18.45 -2.85
C ILE A 52 4.46 18.17 -3.52
N ILE A 53 4.52 18.17 -4.86
CA ILE A 53 5.78 17.96 -5.61
C ILE A 53 6.83 19.02 -5.26
N GLU A 54 6.42 20.28 -5.06
CA GLU A 54 7.33 21.36 -4.64
C GLU A 54 7.86 21.18 -3.20
N GLN A 55 7.10 20.52 -2.33
CA GLN A 55 7.45 20.32 -0.92
C GLN A 55 8.31 19.08 -0.67
N VAL A 56 8.16 18.02 -1.48
CA VAL A 56 8.72 16.70 -1.20
C VAL A 56 10.16 16.53 -1.68
N SER A 57 10.93 15.68 -1.01
CA SER A 57 12.28 15.34 -1.45
C SER A 57 12.22 14.28 -2.57
N LEU A 58 12.39 14.73 -3.82
CA LEU A 58 12.48 13.84 -4.96
C LEU A 58 13.86 13.18 -5.01
N SER A 59 13.88 11.85 -4.93
CA SER A 59 15.08 11.04 -5.18
C SER A 59 14.75 9.92 -6.15
N ASP A 60 15.71 9.55 -6.99
CA ASP A 60 15.62 8.38 -7.86
C ASP A 60 15.83 7.08 -7.08
N ASN A 61 16.46 7.17 -5.90
CA ASN A 61 16.73 6.08 -4.98
C ASN A 61 16.13 6.40 -3.62
N ILE A 62 15.07 5.69 -3.26
CA ILE A 62 14.36 5.87 -1.99
C ILE A 62 14.55 4.60 -1.17
N LYS A 63 14.99 4.74 0.07
CA LYS A 63 15.15 3.62 0.99
C LYS A 63 14.47 3.96 2.30
N GLY A 64 13.96 2.94 2.97
CA GLY A 64 13.29 3.17 4.22
C GLY A 64 12.93 1.90 4.95
N ARG A 65 12.33 2.08 6.11
CA ARG A 65 11.72 1.05 6.94
C ARG A 65 10.21 1.18 6.84
N PHE A 66 9.52 0.08 7.08
CA PHE A 66 8.08 0.10 7.21
C PHE A 66 7.61 -0.72 8.42
N GLU A 67 6.50 -0.29 8.98
CA GLU A 67 5.65 -1.12 9.83
C GLU A 67 4.27 -1.23 9.19
N GLN A 68 3.77 -2.45 9.04
CA GLN A 68 2.47 -2.75 8.46
C GLN A 68 1.58 -3.42 9.50
N ARG A 69 0.31 -2.99 9.55
CA ARG A 69 -0.76 -3.61 10.32
C ARG A 69 -1.91 -3.98 9.39
N LYS A 70 -2.24 -5.27 9.29
CA LYS A 70 -3.42 -5.76 8.57
C LYS A 70 -4.51 -6.12 9.58
N TYR A 71 -5.58 -5.36 9.58
CA TYR A 71 -6.82 -5.67 10.30
C TYR A 71 -7.66 -6.52 9.36
N ILE A 72 -7.87 -7.77 9.74
CA ILE A 72 -8.83 -8.66 9.06
C ILE A 72 -10.09 -8.64 9.92
N HIS A 73 -11.24 -8.31 9.34
CA HIS A 73 -12.47 -8.06 10.11
C HIS A 73 -12.85 -9.21 11.06
N ILE A 74 -12.53 -10.45 10.68
CA ILE A 74 -12.81 -11.65 11.48
C ILE A 74 -11.79 -11.95 12.58
N LEU A 75 -10.66 -11.22 12.64
CA LEU A 75 -9.59 -11.47 13.60
C LEU A 75 -9.60 -10.43 14.73
N PRO A 76 -9.36 -10.85 15.99
CA PRO A 76 -9.40 -9.94 17.15
C PRO A 76 -8.17 -9.03 17.26
N GLN A 77 -7.05 -9.39 16.62
CA GLN A 77 -5.80 -8.65 16.65
C GLN A 77 -5.28 -8.47 15.22
N PRO A 78 -4.70 -7.31 14.89
CA PRO A 78 -4.11 -7.11 13.58
C PRO A 78 -2.86 -7.96 13.42
N LEU A 79 -2.59 -8.31 12.17
CA LEU A 79 -1.40 -9.01 11.77
C LEU A 79 -0.32 -7.97 11.51
N LEU A 80 0.77 -8.05 12.26
CA LEU A 80 1.86 -7.08 12.24
C LEU A 80 3.00 -7.60 11.36
N SER A 81 3.59 -6.72 10.56
CA SER A 81 4.80 -7.01 9.80
C SER A 81 5.73 -5.81 9.80
N LYS A 82 7.03 -6.05 9.82
CA LYS A 82 8.04 -4.98 9.77
C LYS A 82 9.14 -5.35 8.80
N GLY A 83 9.74 -4.34 8.19
CA GLY A 83 10.74 -4.58 7.18
C GLY A 83 11.43 -3.33 6.67
N VAL A 84 12.06 -3.50 5.51
CA VAL A 84 12.73 -2.43 4.77
C VAL A 84 12.29 -2.44 3.32
N PHE A 85 12.36 -1.30 2.67
CA PHE A 85 12.11 -1.16 1.25
C PHE A 85 13.22 -0.38 0.57
N GLN A 86 13.42 -0.67 -0.71
CA GLN A 86 14.34 0.05 -1.59
C GLN A 86 13.66 0.22 -2.94
N LEU A 87 13.47 1.46 -3.34
CA LEU A 87 12.93 1.84 -4.63
C LEU A 87 14.02 2.52 -5.44
N ASP A 88 14.30 1.97 -6.61
CA ASP A 88 15.01 2.65 -7.68
C ASP A 88 13.99 2.90 -8.79
N LYS A 89 13.82 4.16 -9.21
CA LYS A 89 12.80 4.51 -10.22
C LYS A 89 12.98 3.77 -11.55
N LYS A 90 14.20 3.33 -11.87
CA LYS A 90 14.55 2.62 -13.11
C LYS A 90 14.43 1.11 -12.95
N THR A 91 14.83 0.55 -11.81
CA THR A 91 14.90 -0.91 -11.63
C THR A 91 13.73 -1.50 -10.85
N GLY A 92 12.95 -0.70 -10.13
CA GLY A 92 11.76 -1.14 -9.42
C GLY A 92 11.87 -1.11 -7.89
N LEU A 93 10.92 -1.76 -7.24
CA LEU A 93 10.73 -1.77 -5.79
C LEU A 93 11.10 -3.14 -5.20
N VAL A 94 12.01 -3.15 -4.24
CA VAL A 94 12.28 -4.30 -3.37
C VAL A 94 11.62 -4.07 -2.02
N TRP A 95 10.73 -4.97 -1.63
CA TRP A 95 10.03 -4.97 -0.35
C TRP A 95 10.47 -6.19 0.48
N GLN A 96 11.19 -5.96 1.56
CA GLN A 96 11.76 -7.00 2.41
C GLN A 96 11.04 -7.02 3.76
N ILE A 97 10.26 -8.07 4.02
CA ILE A 97 9.71 -8.34 5.35
C ILE A 97 10.80 -9.03 6.19
N ASN A 98 11.06 -8.48 7.38
CA ASN A 98 12.00 -9.04 8.35
C ASN A 98 11.28 -9.83 9.43
N THR A 99 10.12 -9.35 9.88
CA THR A 99 9.32 -9.99 10.94
C THR A 99 7.83 -9.99 10.57
N PRO A 100 7.05 -11.00 11.00
CA PRO A 100 7.45 -12.17 11.78
C PRO A 100 8.10 -13.27 10.95
N VAL A 101 7.85 -13.29 9.64
CA VAL A 101 8.40 -14.29 8.72
C VAL A 101 9.09 -13.59 7.57
N SER A 102 10.38 -13.89 7.37
CA SER A 102 11.19 -13.17 6.41
C SER A 102 10.85 -13.56 4.97
N SER A 103 10.50 -12.55 4.17
CA SER A 103 10.24 -12.69 2.74
C SER A 103 10.74 -11.45 1.99
N ARG A 104 11.03 -11.64 0.71
CA ARG A 104 11.45 -10.61 -0.23
C ARG A 104 10.49 -10.60 -1.40
N ILE A 105 9.94 -9.45 -1.71
CA ILE A 105 9.10 -9.23 -2.89
C ILE A 105 9.82 -8.20 -3.75
N VAL A 106 9.95 -8.47 -5.04
CA VAL A 106 10.53 -7.57 -6.02
C VAL A 106 9.45 -7.25 -7.03
N PHE A 107 9.22 -5.97 -7.27
CA PHE A 107 8.34 -5.43 -8.30
C PHE A 107 9.19 -4.70 -9.31
N ASP A 108 9.33 -5.24 -10.51
CA ASP A 108 10.15 -4.69 -11.59
C ASP A 108 9.42 -4.79 -12.95
N SER A 109 10.11 -4.46 -14.03
CA SER A 109 9.54 -4.52 -15.39
C SER A 109 9.25 -5.94 -15.87
N ALA A 110 9.84 -6.97 -15.27
CA ALA A 110 9.57 -8.37 -15.57
C ALA A 110 8.35 -8.90 -14.77
N GLY A 111 7.91 -8.17 -13.74
CA GLY A 111 6.71 -8.45 -12.98
C GLY A 111 6.99 -8.54 -11.49
N ILE A 112 6.48 -9.60 -10.85
CA ILE A 112 6.59 -9.80 -9.40
C ILE A 112 7.35 -11.07 -9.09
N HIS A 113 8.42 -10.93 -8.32
CA HIS A 113 9.23 -12.05 -7.89
C HIS A 113 9.23 -12.12 -6.36
N GLN A 114 8.72 -13.22 -5.79
CA GLN A 114 8.75 -13.45 -4.35
C GLN A 114 9.77 -14.54 -3.99
N ARG A 115 10.61 -14.25 -3.00
CA ARG A 115 11.55 -15.21 -2.40
C ARG A 115 11.33 -15.26 -0.89
N GLN A 116 11.10 -16.45 -0.35
CA GLN A 116 10.93 -16.68 1.09
C GLN A 116 11.97 -17.70 1.58
N LYS A 117 12.53 -17.51 2.78
CA LYS A 117 13.47 -18.49 3.36
C LYS A 117 12.73 -19.80 3.67
N GLY A 118 13.21 -20.91 3.12
CA GLY A 118 12.71 -22.27 3.42
C GLY A 118 11.61 -22.80 2.47
N GLN A 119 11.24 -22.06 1.43
CA GLN A 119 10.37 -22.55 0.35
C GLN A 119 11.02 -22.20 -1.00
N ALA A 120 10.75 -23.02 -2.03
CA ALA A 120 11.11 -22.64 -3.41
C ALA A 120 10.47 -21.27 -3.71
N GLY A 121 11.26 -20.31 -4.19
CA GLY A 121 10.74 -19.00 -4.54
C GLY A 121 9.63 -19.16 -5.57
N TRP A 122 8.43 -18.73 -5.24
CA TRP A 122 7.33 -18.71 -6.18
C TRP A 122 7.50 -17.46 -7.04
N GLU A 123 7.75 -17.65 -8.33
CA GLU A 123 7.52 -16.60 -9.29
C GLU A 123 6.00 -16.44 -9.39
N ILE A 124 5.48 -15.32 -8.90
CA ILE A 124 4.09 -14.95 -9.15
C ILE A 124 4.10 -14.40 -10.58
N SER A 125 4.19 -15.31 -11.55
CA SER A 125 3.93 -15.02 -12.95
C SER A 125 2.48 -14.54 -13.09
N ASN A 126 2.13 -13.99 -14.25
CA ASN A 126 0.89 -13.28 -14.66
C ASN A 126 -0.50 -13.79 -14.18
N GLU A 127 -0.56 -14.82 -13.34
CA GLU A 127 -1.76 -15.44 -12.76
C GLU A 127 -2.39 -14.64 -11.60
N ARG A 128 -1.71 -13.62 -11.05
CA ARG A 128 -2.25 -12.78 -9.96
C ARG A 128 -2.15 -11.27 -10.23
N PRO A 129 -2.92 -10.73 -11.19
CA PRO A 129 -2.85 -9.33 -11.61
C PRO A 129 -3.02 -8.30 -10.47
N GLY A 130 -3.78 -8.64 -9.41
CA GLY A 130 -3.97 -7.75 -8.26
C GLY A 130 -2.70 -7.46 -7.45
N VAL A 131 -1.74 -8.40 -7.43
CA VAL A 131 -0.48 -8.22 -6.69
C VAL A 131 0.44 -7.24 -7.42
N ALA A 132 0.43 -7.28 -8.76
CA ALA A 132 1.27 -6.42 -9.60
C ALA A 132 0.84 -4.96 -9.45
N MET A 133 -0.48 -4.76 -9.46
CA MET A 133 -1.11 -3.48 -9.20
C MET A 133 -0.71 -2.89 -7.84
N ILE A 134 -0.66 -3.69 -6.76
CA ILE A 134 -0.23 -3.19 -5.45
C ILE A 134 1.24 -2.74 -5.48
N GLY A 135 2.11 -3.49 -6.14
CA GLY A 135 3.50 -3.11 -6.34
C GLY A 135 3.65 -1.79 -7.09
N GLU A 136 2.89 -1.64 -8.17
CA GLU A 136 2.85 -0.42 -8.97
C GLU A 136 2.30 0.77 -8.19
N LEU A 137 1.22 0.58 -7.43
CA LEU A 137 0.67 1.58 -6.51
C LEU A 137 1.70 2.02 -5.47
N MET A 138 2.38 1.08 -4.83
CA MET A 138 3.42 1.38 -3.82
C MET A 138 4.59 2.12 -4.45
N ARG A 139 5.04 1.67 -5.64
CA ARG A 139 6.09 2.33 -6.42
C ARG A 139 5.71 3.78 -6.71
N ALA A 140 4.54 3.99 -7.29
CA ALA A 140 4.04 5.29 -7.69
C ALA A 140 3.82 6.23 -6.48
N ALA A 141 3.29 5.69 -5.37
CA ALA A 141 3.10 6.44 -4.14
C ALA A 141 4.44 6.90 -3.52
N LEU A 142 5.44 6.00 -3.47
CA LEU A 142 6.77 6.31 -2.94
C LEU A 142 7.56 7.25 -3.86
N SER A 143 7.39 7.14 -5.18
CA SER A 143 8.10 7.99 -6.16
C SER A 143 7.38 9.28 -6.51
N TYR A 144 6.23 9.57 -5.90
CA TYR A 144 5.39 10.73 -6.23
C TYR A 144 4.93 10.75 -7.69
N ASP A 145 4.74 9.58 -8.30
CA ASP A 145 4.26 9.45 -9.69
C ASP A 145 2.73 9.56 -9.71
N TRP A 146 2.26 10.78 -9.48
CA TRP A 146 0.84 11.10 -9.39
C TRP A 146 0.09 10.85 -10.70
N ALA A 147 0.74 11.12 -11.83
CA ALA A 147 0.18 10.86 -13.15
C ALA A 147 -0.14 9.37 -13.35
N LEU A 148 0.75 8.48 -12.89
CA LEU A 148 0.49 7.04 -12.92
C LEU A 148 -0.68 6.66 -12.01
N LEU A 149 -0.76 7.21 -10.79
CA LEU A 149 -1.89 6.96 -9.89
C LEU A 149 -3.22 7.48 -10.44
N GLU A 150 -3.21 8.63 -11.13
CA GLU A 150 -4.39 9.20 -11.77
C GLU A 150 -4.94 8.31 -12.89
N ASN A 151 -4.15 7.41 -13.50
CA ASN A 151 -4.68 6.46 -14.46
C ASN A 151 -5.66 5.47 -13.81
N TYR A 152 -5.47 5.15 -12.52
CA TYR A 152 -6.25 4.14 -11.81
C TYR A 152 -7.23 4.71 -10.79
N PHE A 153 -6.99 5.93 -10.29
CA PHE A 153 -7.73 6.52 -9.19
C PHE A 153 -8.17 7.95 -9.49
N PHE A 154 -9.35 8.32 -8.98
CA PHE A 154 -9.67 9.71 -8.71
C PHE A 154 -8.90 10.13 -7.47
N ILE A 155 -8.13 11.21 -7.57
CA ILE A 155 -7.33 11.73 -6.45
C ILE A 155 -7.99 13.02 -5.94
N ASN A 156 -8.17 13.11 -4.63
CA ASN A 156 -8.55 14.34 -3.95
C ASN A 156 -7.56 14.58 -2.81
N GLY A 157 -7.27 15.84 -2.52
CA GLY A 157 -6.21 16.17 -1.57
C GLY A 157 -6.40 17.49 -0.88
N SER A 158 -5.68 17.66 0.22
CA SER A 158 -5.55 18.92 0.95
C SER A 158 -4.14 19.05 1.50
N ILE A 159 -3.68 20.28 1.61
CA ILE A 159 -2.49 20.64 2.37
C ILE A 159 -2.96 21.45 3.56
N ASN A 160 -2.69 20.96 4.77
CA ASN A 160 -2.98 21.69 5.98
C ASN A 160 -1.86 22.71 6.20
N SER A 161 -2.03 23.91 5.65
CA SER A 161 -1.22 25.07 6.00
C SER A 161 -1.74 25.67 7.31
N SER A 162 -1.37 25.08 8.45
CA SER A 162 -1.57 25.79 9.73
C SER A 162 -0.42 26.77 9.92
N ILE A 163 -0.59 28.00 9.44
CA ILE A 163 0.33 29.12 9.72
C ILE A 163 -0.21 30.00 10.88
N ASN A 164 -1.38 29.71 11.46
CA ASN A 164 -2.03 30.64 12.39
C ASN A 164 -2.37 30.12 13.80
N ASP A 165 -2.01 28.88 14.18
CA ASP A 165 -2.14 28.43 15.58
C ASP A 165 -0.77 28.02 16.14
N ILE A 166 -0.01 29.02 16.57
CA ILE A 166 1.17 28.85 17.42
C ILE A 166 0.72 28.47 18.83
N SER A 167 0.54 27.17 19.08
CA SER A 167 0.89 26.61 20.38
C SER A 167 2.32 26.09 20.27
N GLU A 168 3.21 26.69 21.05
CA GLU A 168 4.67 26.53 21.08
C GLU A 168 5.14 25.14 21.56
N THR A 169 4.60 24.08 20.97
CA THR A 169 5.13 22.73 21.10
C THR A 169 5.32 22.15 19.70
N GLN A 170 6.55 22.28 19.21
CA GLN A 170 7.19 21.43 18.19
C GLN A 170 6.68 21.63 16.74
N GLY A 171 7.18 22.68 16.07
CA GLY A 171 7.43 22.73 14.62
C GLY A 171 6.39 22.07 13.70
N GLY A 172 5.19 22.63 13.60
CA GLY A 172 4.13 22.15 12.71
C GLY A 172 4.56 22.19 11.25
N LYS A 173 5.09 21.07 10.75
CA LYS A 173 5.45 20.90 9.34
C LYS A 173 4.17 20.81 8.51
N GLN A 174 4.18 21.39 7.32
CA GLN A 174 3.08 21.27 6.37
C GLN A 174 2.81 19.78 6.10
N GLN A 175 1.59 19.35 6.40
CA GLN A 175 1.16 17.98 6.17
C GLN A 175 0.20 17.96 4.99
N TRP A 176 0.50 17.10 4.03
CA TRP A 176 -0.38 16.80 2.92
C TRP A 176 -1.12 15.50 3.18
N ALA A 177 -2.35 15.44 2.69
CA ALA A 177 -3.17 14.24 2.71
C ALA A 177 -3.87 14.06 1.37
N LEU A 178 -3.88 12.83 0.87
CA LEU A 178 -4.54 12.42 -0.37
C LEU A 178 -5.51 11.27 -0.10
N THR A 179 -6.63 11.28 -0.81
CA THR A 179 -7.58 10.16 -0.89
C THR A 179 -7.69 9.72 -2.34
N LEU A 180 -7.46 8.43 -2.57
CA LEU A 180 -7.49 7.78 -3.88
C LEU A 180 -8.70 6.84 -3.95
N THR A 181 -9.60 7.10 -4.88
CA THR A 181 -10.81 6.28 -5.11
C THR A 181 -10.71 5.57 -6.46
N PRO A 182 -10.86 4.23 -6.54
CA PRO A 182 -10.60 3.53 -7.80
C PRO A 182 -11.58 3.90 -8.92
N LYS A 183 -11.05 4.08 -10.13
CA LYS A 183 -11.84 4.35 -11.36
C LYS A 183 -12.44 3.08 -11.95
N GLU A 184 -11.65 2.00 -11.97
CA GLU A 184 -12.01 0.77 -12.66
C GLU A 184 -12.81 -0.19 -11.76
N THR A 185 -13.83 -0.81 -12.32
CA THR A 185 -14.73 -1.76 -11.61
C THR A 185 -13.97 -2.93 -10.98
N THR A 186 -12.91 -3.41 -11.62
CA THR A 186 -12.07 -4.49 -11.11
C THR A 186 -11.39 -4.09 -9.79
N LEU A 187 -10.90 -2.86 -9.70
CA LEU A 187 -10.31 -2.34 -8.47
C LEU A 187 -11.38 -2.09 -7.41
N GLN A 188 -12.52 -1.53 -7.80
CA GLN A 188 -13.65 -1.24 -6.90
C GLN A 188 -14.21 -2.50 -6.21
N LYS A 189 -14.01 -3.70 -6.77
CA LYS A 189 -14.40 -4.96 -6.12
C LYS A 189 -13.54 -5.31 -4.90
N THR A 190 -12.36 -4.72 -4.80
CA THR A 190 -11.37 -5.05 -3.75
C THR A 190 -11.10 -3.84 -2.86
N ILE A 191 -10.92 -2.67 -3.47
CA ILE A 191 -10.50 -1.43 -2.81
C ILE A 191 -11.69 -0.51 -2.68
N LYS A 192 -11.95 -0.03 -1.45
CA LYS A 192 -12.92 1.04 -1.19
C LYS A 192 -12.27 2.40 -1.46
N TYR A 193 -11.13 2.68 -0.84
CA TYR A 193 -10.28 3.83 -1.09
C TYR A 193 -8.91 3.64 -0.42
N ILE A 194 -7.93 4.45 -0.81
CA ILE A 194 -6.61 4.54 -0.18
C ILE A 194 -6.42 5.96 0.36
N SER A 195 -5.88 6.08 1.56
CA SER A 195 -5.43 7.35 2.13
C SER A 195 -3.90 7.39 2.17
N LEU A 196 -3.31 8.46 1.66
CA LEU A 196 -1.88 8.73 1.74
C LEU A 196 -1.66 10.01 2.54
N ALA A 197 -0.62 10.06 3.35
CA ALA A 197 -0.24 11.27 4.07
C ALA A 197 1.27 11.40 4.23
N GLY A 198 1.74 12.64 4.31
CA GLY A 198 3.17 12.92 4.45
C GLY A 198 3.49 14.38 4.72
N GLU A 199 4.79 14.61 4.82
CA GLU A 199 5.40 15.93 4.96
C GLU A 199 6.36 16.12 3.77
N GLN A 200 7.67 16.23 4.02
CA GLN A 200 8.69 16.17 2.96
C GLN A 200 8.79 14.77 2.33
N THR A 201 8.32 13.74 3.03
CA THR A 201 8.30 12.35 2.57
C THR A 201 6.93 11.71 2.83
N LEU A 202 6.58 10.64 2.12
CA LEU A 202 5.43 9.80 2.44
C LEU A 202 5.65 9.18 3.82
N THR A 203 4.66 9.30 4.71
CA THR A 203 4.75 8.78 6.10
C THR A 203 3.71 7.70 6.38
N SER A 204 2.57 7.73 5.69
CA SER A 204 1.47 6.80 5.92
C SER A 204 0.73 6.44 4.64
N LEU A 205 0.40 5.16 4.51
CA LEU A 205 -0.56 4.64 3.55
C LEU A 205 -1.59 3.78 4.30
N ILE A 206 -2.87 4.06 4.07
CA ILE A 206 -3.96 3.24 4.60
C ILE A 206 -4.84 2.77 3.44
N LEU A 207 -4.93 1.46 3.25
CA LEU A 207 -5.82 0.82 2.30
C LEU A 207 -7.07 0.34 3.04
N PHE A 208 -8.24 0.77 2.56
CA PHE A 208 -9.54 0.27 3.01
C PHE A 208 -10.12 -0.65 1.93
N GLU A 209 -10.45 -1.88 2.30
CA GLU A 209 -11.00 -2.89 1.39
C GLU A 209 -12.53 -2.99 1.51
N VAL A 210 -13.17 -3.51 0.47
CA VAL A 210 -14.64 -3.66 0.42
C VAL A 210 -15.16 -4.63 1.49
N ASN A 211 -14.35 -5.63 1.85
CA ASN A 211 -14.67 -6.63 2.87
C ASN A 211 -14.50 -6.11 4.32
N ASN A 212 -14.28 -4.81 4.51
CA ASN A 212 -13.96 -4.15 5.78
C ASN A 212 -12.60 -4.54 6.39
N ASP A 213 -11.72 -5.18 5.62
CA ASP A 213 -10.32 -5.28 5.99
C ASP A 213 -9.63 -3.91 5.82
N ARG A 214 -8.57 -3.69 6.58
CA ARG A 214 -7.77 -2.48 6.54
C ARG A 214 -6.29 -2.81 6.61
N THR A 215 -5.49 -2.20 5.75
CA THR A 215 -4.03 -2.27 5.82
C THR A 215 -3.47 -0.88 6.12
N GLU A 216 -2.76 -0.74 7.22
CA GLU A 216 -2.02 0.48 7.59
C GLU A 216 -0.53 0.23 7.39
N ILE A 217 0.17 1.16 6.76
CA ILE A 217 1.62 1.13 6.57
C ILE A 217 2.19 2.47 6.98
N THR A 218 3.11 2.47 7.94
CA THR A 218 3.91 3.66 8.30
C THR A 218 5.31 3.53 7.72
N PHE A 219 5.83 4.61 7.18
CA PHE A 219 7.15 4.66 6.54
C PHE A 219 8.11 5.55 7.32
N ASP A 220 9.37 5.14 7.35
CA ASP A 220 10.49 5.90 7.90
C ASP A 220 11.63 5.90 6.87
N MET A 221 11.95 7.06 6.31
CA MET A 221 12.92 7.19 5.22
C MET A 221 14.36 7.21 5.75
N LEU A 222 15.30 6.59 5.03
CA LEU A 222 16.72 6.46 5.41
C LEU A 222 17.64 7.28 4.51
#